data_AF-A4F2A6-F1
#
_entry.id   AF-A4F2A6-F1
#
_cell.length_a   1.000
_cell.length_b   1.000
_cell.length_c   1.000
_cell.angle_alpha   90.00
_cell.angle_beta   90.00
_cell.angle_gamma   90.00
#
_symmetry.space_group_name_H-M   'P 1'
#
loop_
_entity.id
_entity.type
_entity.pdbx_description
1 polymer ?
#
loop_
_entity_poly.entity_id
_entity_poly.type
_entity_poly.pdbx_seq_one_letter_code
_entity_poly.pdbx_strand_id
1 'polypeptide(L)'
;MIKNAKTFTCLNAYRNGIVHYPCDQTNFAQFWRLYPMTNGAYQIQNFATQQCIQTPVSNVMEEFNLSFYNIYLTDCLKEKEKNLDRQWYIGAPI
;
A
#
# COMPACT_ATOMS: atom_id res chain seq x y z
N MET A 1 -5.39 3.88 10.58
CA MET A 1 -4.57 2.67 10.74
C MET A 1 -5.27 1.51 10.06
N ILE A 2 -4.52 0.57 9.48
CA ILE A 2 -5.06 -0.68 8.91
C ILE A 2 -4.66 -1.80 9.87
N LYS A 3 -5.63 -2.49 10.47
CA LYS A 3 -5.41 -3.48 11.55
C LYS A 3 -5.74 -4.88 11.06
N ASN A 4 -4.86 -5.83 11.33
CA ASN A 4 -5.12 -7.24 11.07
C ASN A 4 -6.17 -7.77 12.07
N ALA A 5 -7.26 -8.35 11.56
CA ALA A 5 -8.38 -8.82 12.38
C ALA A 5 -8.04 -10.05 13.26
N LYS A 6 -7.03 -10.84 12.87
CA LYS A 6 -6.64 -12.08 13.58
C LYS A 6 -5.56 -11.85 14.63
N THR A 7 -4.51 -11.11 14.28
CA THR A 7 -3.34 -10.90 15.15
C THR A 7 -3.37 -9.59 15.93
N PHE A 8 -4.33 -8.72 15.63
CA PHE A 8 -4.47 -7.40 16.22
C PHE A 8 -3.24 -6.49 16.07
N THR A 9 -2.35 -6.79 15.13
CA THR A 9 -1.22 -5.94 14.72
C THR A 9 -1.65 -4.94 13.65
N CYS A 10 -0.87 -3.87 13.48
CA CYS A 10 -1.13 -2.79 12.54
C CYS A 10 -0.11 -2.78 11.40
N LEU A 11 -0.58 -2.43 10.20
CA LEU A 11 0.25 -2.22 9.02
C LEU A 11 1.21 -1.05 9.27
N ASN A 12 2.51 -1.28 9.07
CA ASN A 12 3.58 -0.36 9.44
C ASN A 12 4.60 -0.21 8.29
N ALA A 13 4.88 1.03 7.89
CA ALA A 13 5.97 1.32 6.97
C ALA A 13 7.33 0.99 7.63
N TYR A 14 8.16 0.22 6.94
CA TYR A 14 9.47 -0.19 7.46
C TYR A 14 10.50 -0.26 6.34
N ARG A 15 11.53 0.59 6.42
CA ARG A 15 12.53 0.78 5.36
C ARG A 15 11.82 1.04 4.02
N ASN A 16 12.12 0.25 2.98
CA ASN A 16 11.54 0.39 1.65
C ASN A 16 10.29 -0.48 1.45
N GLY A 17 9.71 -1.04 2.51
CA GLY A 17 8.58 -1.97 2.42
C GLY A 17 7.62 -1.82 3.59
N ILE A 18 6.85 -2.88 3.83
CA ILE A 18 5.73 -2.86 4.78
C ILE A 18 5.75 -4.15 5.60
N VAL A 19 5.53 -4.00 6.90
CA VAL A 19 5.40 -5.10 7.86
C VAL A 19 4.12 -4.90 8.67
N HIS A 20 3.78 -5.87 9.51
CA HIS A 20 2.78 -5.67 10.56
C HIS A 20 3.43 -5.85 11.93
N TYR A 21 3.11 -4.93 12.85
CA TYR A 21 3.74 -4.83 14.17
C TYR A 21 2.67 -4.46 15.22
N PRO A 22 2.87 -4.67 16.53
CA PRO A 22 1.94 -4.19 17.55
C PRO A 22 1.46 -2.76 17.29
N CYS A 23 0.14 -2.57 17.41
CA CYS A 23 -0.48 -1.28 17.15
C CYS A 23 -0.04 -0.26 18.20
N ASP A 24 0.39 0.92 17.74
CA ASP A 24 0.88 2.02 18.56
C ASP A 24 0.37 3.35 17.97
N GLN A 25 -0.47 4.05 18.73
CA GLN A 25 -1.07 5.30 18.29
C GLN A 25 -0.07 6.47 18.23
N THR A 26 1.11 6.32 18.82
CA THR A 26 2.19 7.31 18.73
C THR A 26 3.09 7.10 17.52
N ASN A 27 3.02 5.95 16.86
CA ASN A 27 3.84 5.61 15.71
C ASN A 27 3.18 6.04 14.40
N PHE A 28 3.61 7.19 13.88
CA PHE A 28 3.12 7.73 12.59
C PHE A 28 3.34 6.81 11.39
N ALA A 29 4.28 5.84 11.45
CA ALA A 29 4.49 4.87 10.38
C ALA A 29 3.34 3.85 10.27
N GLN A 30 2.41 3.81 11.23
CA GLN A 30 1.20 2.97 11.19
C GLN A 30 -0.05 3.69 10.65
N PHE A 31 0.09 4.98 10.31
CA PHE A 31 -0.98 5.79 9.77
C PHE A 31 -0.85 5.91 8.25
N TRP A 32 -1.99 5.76 7.57
CA TRP A 32 -2.07 5.69 6.13
C TRP A 32 -3.18 6.63 5.66
N ARG A 33 -2.88 7.47 4.67
CA ARG A 33 -3.85 8.32 3.97
C ARG A 33 -4.29 7.63 2.69
N LEU A 34 -5.58 7.72 2.39
CA LEU A 34 -6.17 7.19 1.17
C LEU A 34 -6.46 8.38 0.24
N TYR A 35 -5.77 8.46 -0.88
CA TYR A 35 -6.07 9.45 -1.92
C TYR A 35 -6.93 8.80 -2.99
N PRO A 36 -8.18 9.26 -3.19
CA PRO A 36 -9.05 8.70 -4.21
C PRO A 36 -8.51 9.02 -5.61
N MET A 37 -8.71 8.08 -6.53
CA MET A 37 -8.41 8.22 -7.96
C MET A 37 -9.71 8.24 -8.77
N THR A 38 -9.65 8.74 -9.99
CA THR A 38 -10.84 8.92 -10.85
C THR A 38 -11.51 7.61 -11.27
N ASN A 39 -10.80 6.49 -11.19
CA ASN A 39 -11.31 5.14 -11.48
C ASN A 39 -11.82 4.39 -10.24
N GLY A 40 -11.96 5.07 -9.09
CA GLY A 40 -12.41 4.46 -7.83
C GLY A 40 -11.34 3.70 -7.05
N ALA A 41 -10.12 3.60 -7.58
CA ALA A 41 -8.96 3.10 -6.83
C ALA A 41 -8.46 4.17 -5.85
N TYR A 42 -7.54 3.77 -4.99
CA TYR A 42 -6.84 4.65 -4.06
C TYR A 42 -5.33 4.52 -4.19
N GLN A 43 -4.63 5.64 -4.05
CA GLN A 43 -3.24 5.60 -3.59
C GLN A 43 -3.23 5.55 -2.06
N ILE A 44 -2.40 4.68 -1.51
CA ILE A 44 -2.25 4.53 -0.06
C ILE A 44 -0.91 5.12 0.34
N GLN A 45 -0.90 6.29 0.96
CA GLN A 45 0.30 7.00 1.40
C GLN A 45 0.56 6.77 2.88
N ASN A 46 1.80 6.47 3.26
CA ASN A 46 2.23 6.44 4.64
C ASN A 46 2.40 7.86 5.22
N PHE A 47 1.94 8.08 6.44
CA PHE A 47 2.03 9.40 7.09
C PHE A 47 3.46 9.75 7.53
N ALA A 48 4.27 8.80 7.97
CA ALA A 48 5.64 9.11 8.41
C ALA A 48 6.59 9.33 7.23
N THR A 49 6.55 8.45 6.21
CA THR A 49 7.50 8.52 5.09
C THR A 49 7.04 9.40 3.92
N GLN A 50 5.76 9.79 3.89
CA GLN A 50 5.11 10.46 2.74
C GLN A 50 5.16 9.65 1.43
N GLN A 51 5.50 8.37 1.49
CA GLN A 51 5.59 7.46 0.35
C GLN A 51 4.32 6.63 0.17
N CYS A 52 4.05 6.20 -1.05
CA CYS A 52 2.89 5.37 -1.41
C CYS A 52 3.26 3.90 -1.55
N ILE A 53 2.28 3.03 -1.30
CA ILE A 53 2.40 1.58 -1.50
C ILE A 53 2.45 1.24 -2.98
N GLN A 54 3.45 0.46 -3.39
CA GLN A 54 3.65 -0.03 -4.75
C GLN A 54 3.80 -1.56 -4.79
N THR A 55 3.21 -2.19 -5.81
CA THR A 55 3.55 -3.53 -6.28
C THR A 55 4.08 -3.42 -7.70
N PRO A 56 5.41 -3.42 -7.92
CA PRO A 56 5.99 -3.20 -9.23
C PRO A 56 5.44 -4.22 -10.23
N VAL A 57 4.99 -3.72 -11.38
CA VAL A 57 4.50 -4.55 -12.49
C VAL A 57 5.37 -4.30 -13.71
N SER A 58 6.11 -5.31 -14.17
CA SER A 58 7.00 -5.20 -15.33
C SER A 58 6.41 -5.85 -16.58
N ASN A 59 5.83 -7.03 -16.44
CA ASN A 59 5.12 -7.74 -17.50
C ASN A 59 3.71 -8.16 -17.04
N VAL A 60 2.73 -7.35 -17.43
CA VAL A 60 1.31 -7.62 -17.12
C VAL A 60 0.85 -8.99 -17.61
N MET A 61 1.37 -9.55 -18.70
CA MET A 61 0.87 -10.83 -19.23
C MET A 61 1.35 -12.04 -18.42
N GLU A 62 2.51 -11.93 -17.79
CA GLU A 62 3.13 -13.03 -17.04
C GLU A 62 2.84 -12.92 -15.54
N GLU A 63 2.86 -11.71 -15.01
CA GLU A 63 2.84 -11.49 -13.55
C GLU A 63 1.48 -11.77 -12.91
N PHE A 64 0.36 -11.71 -13.66
CA PHE A 64 -0.95 -12.11 -13.13
C PHE A 64 -1.05 -13.60 -12.75
N ASN A 65 -0.07 -14.43 -13.13
CA ASN A 65 0.02 -15.83 -12.71
C ASN A 65 0.82 -16.03 -11.41
N LEU A 66 1.32 -14.95 -10.79
CA LEU A 66 2.07 -15.03 -9.54
C LEU A 66 1.13 -15.16 -8.34
N SER A 67 1.49 -16.04 -7.40
CA SER A 67 0.77 -16.19 -6.13
C SER A 67 1.01 -15.03 -5.15
N PHE A 68 2.01 -14.19 -5.40
CA PHE A 68 2.35 -13.04 -4.56
C PHE A 68 3.08 -11.95 -5.35
N TYR A 69 3.01 -10.72 -4.83
CA TYR A 69 3.77 -9.57 -5.32
C TYR A 69 4.61 -9.00 -4.18
N ASN A 70 5.80 -8.48 -4.52
CA ASN A 70 6.56 -7.67 -3.58
C ASN A 70 5.86 -6.33 -3.35
N ILE A 71 5.82 -5.88 -2.11
CA ILE A 71 5.19 -4.61 -1.72
C ILE A 71 6.26 -3.65 -1.21
N TYR A 72 6.39 -2.51 -1.88
CA TYR A 72 7.37 -1.48 -1.57
C TYR A 72 6.73 -0.15 -1.20
N LEU A 73 7.54 0.74 -0.64
CA LEU A 73 7.24 2.16 -0.49
C LEU A 73 8.04 2.95 -1.53
N THR A 74 7.37 3.83 -2.24
CA THR A 74 7.95 4.66 -3.30
C THR A 74 7.30 6.04 -3.33
N ASP A 75 7.78 6.93 -4.20
CA ASP A 75 7.13 8.21 -4.43
C ASP A 75 5.69 8.01 -4.90
N CYS A 76 4.77 8.77 -4.30
CA CYS A 76 3.38 8.80 -4.74
C CYS A 76 3.28 9.28 -6.19
N LEU A 77 2.21 8.84 -6.85
CA LEU A 77 2.06 9.01 -8.28
C LEU A 77 2.06 10.48 -8.68
N LYS A 78 2.84 10.82 -9.71
CA LYS A 78 2.80 12.14 -10.34
C LYS A 78 1.85 12.12 -11.54
N GLU A 79 1.38 13.29 -11.95
CA GLU A 79 0.54 13.40 -13.14
C GLU A 79 1.23 12.78 -14.37
N LYS A 80 0.45 12.04 -15.16
CA LYS A 80 0.87 11.36 -16.41
C LYS A 80 1.86 10.19 -16.23
N GLU A 81 2.14 9.75 -15.01
CA GLU A 81 2.86 8.51 -14.77
C GLU A 81 1.96 7.28 -14.98
N LYS A 82 2.55 6.16 -15.40
CA LYS A 82 1.89 4.85 -15.32
C LYS A 82 1.62 4.51 -13.85
N ASN A 83 0.42 3.99 -13.59
CA ASN A 83 -0.11 3.88 -12.23
C ASN A 83 -0.62 2.50 -11.84
N LEU A 84 -0.59 1.51 -12.74
CA LEU A 84 -1.09 0.15 -12.47
C LEU A 84 -0.49 -0.46 -11.21
N ASP A 85 0.77 -0.14 -10.92
CA ASP A 85 1.55 -0.64 -9.80
C ASP A 85 1.29 0.07 -8.46
N ARG A 86 0.48 1.13 -8.43
CA ARG A 86 0.27 2.01 -7.27
C ARG A 86 -1.22 2.30 -7.02
N GLN A 87 -2.08 1.36 -7.39
CA GLN A 87 -3.53 1.45 -7.28
C GLN A 87 -4.07 0.32 -6.42
N TRP A 88 -4.91 0.68 -5.43
CA TRP A 88 -5.49 -0.26 -4.49
C TRP A 88 -7.01 -0.10 -4.45
N TYR A 89 -7.73 -1.21 -4.54
CA TYR A 89 -9.17 -1.25 -4.30
C TYR A 89 -9.45 -1.71 -2.87
N ILE A 90 -10.38 -1.03 -2.20
CA ILE A 90 -10.83 -1.40 -0.86
C ILE A 90 -12.19 -2.09 -1.01
N GLY A 91 -12.19 -3.40 -0.82
CA GLY A 91 -13.39 -4.24 -0.94
C GLY A 91 -13.81 -4.86 0.38
N ALA A 92 -14.94 -5.57 0.34
CA ALA A 92 -15.34 -6.45 1.44
C ALA A 92 -14.28 -7.54 1.67
N PRO A 93 -14.10 -8.00 2.91
CA PRO A 93 -13.24 -9.16 3.19
C PRO A 93 -13.76 -10.40 2.45
N ILE A 94 -12.83 -11.22 1.95
CA ILE A 94 -13.09 -12.51 1.30
C ILE A 94 -12.94 -13.63 2.33
#